data_AF-T2IM55-F1
#
_entry.id   AF-T2IM55-F1
#
_cell.length_a   1.000
_cell.length_b   1.000
_cell.length_c   1.000
_cell.angle_alpha   90.00
_cell.angle_beta   90.00
_cell.angle_gamma   90.00
#
_symmetry.space_group_name_H-M   'P 1'
#
loop_
_entity.id
_entity.type
_entity.pdbx_description
1 polymer ?
#
loop_
_entity_poly.entity_id
_entity_poly.type
_entity_poly.pdbx_seq_one_letter_code
_entity_poly.pdbx_strand_id
1 'polypeptide(L)'
;MQGKFNVKSQNLIFIAFSAGVVAAVTAAMQWQRQGGKIKGLIAFDGWGVPLLGDFPVYRISHDEFTHYSSAILGTGKLSFYADPAVDHLDLWRSPHQVQGWLCETTTDKTFLSRLSLMEFLGKVL
;
A
#
# COMPACT_ATOMS: atom_id res chain seq x y z
N MET A 1 -38.47 11.26 4.51
CA MET A 1 -37.64 10.38 3.65
C MET A 1 -36.20 10.45 4.16
N GLN A 2 -35.74 9.43 4.90
CA GLN A 2 -34.32 9.33 5.25
C GLN A 2 -33.56 8.91 4.00
N GLY A 3 -32.67 9.78 3.52
CA GLY A 3 -31.79 9.47 2.40
C GLY A 3 -30.94 8.25 2.77
N LYS A 4 -31.11 7.14 2.04
CA LYS A 4 -30.27 5.96 2.22
C LYS A 4 -28.83 6.38 1.96
N PHE A 5 -27.97 6.26 2.96
CA PHE A 5 -26.53 6.48 2.82
C PHE A 5 -26.02 5.53 1.74
N ASN A 6 -25.63 6.06 0.57
CA ASN A 6 -25.09 5.23 -0.49
C ASN A 6 -23.60 5.00 -0.22
N VAL A 7 -23.30 3.96 0.57
CA VAL A 7 -21.92 3.60 0.95
C VAL A 7 -21.04 3.35 -0.29
N LYS A 8 -21.63 2.99 -1.44
CA LYS A 8 -20.87 2.72 -2.67
C LYS A 8 -20.31 3.98 -3.36
N SER A 9 -20.81 5.17 -3.04
CA SER A 9 -20.25 6.43 -3.58
C SER A 9 -19.04 6.94 -2.79
N GLN A 10 -18.79 6.39 -1.59
CA GLN A 10 -17.63 6.72 -0.76
C GLN A 10 -16.37 6.05 -1.33
N ASN A 11 -15.29 6.79 -1.32
CA ASN A 11 -13.98 6.30 -1.74
C ASN A 11 -13.30 5.60 -0.56
N LEU A 12 -13.11 4.28 -0.63
CA LEU A 12 -12.48 3.51 0.45
C LEU A 12 -10.97 3.39 0.26
N ILE A 13 -10.23 3.42 1.37
CA ILE A 13 -8.83 2.99 1.41
C ILE A 13 -8.77 1.69 2.20
N PHE A 14 -8.12 0.68 1.65
CA PHE A 14 -7.80 -0.57 2.35
C PHE A 14 -6.38 -0.46 2.90
N ILE A 15 -6.19 -0.79 4.18
CA ILE A 15 -4.87 -0.87 4.80
C ILE A 15 -4.77 -2.27 5.39
N ALA A 16 -3.72 -3.00 5.04
CA ALA A 16 -3.53 -4.37 5.50
C ALA A 16 -2.07 -4.68 5.72
N PHE A 17 -1.82 -5.65 6.61
CA PHE A 17 -0.50 -6.03 7.05
C PHE A 17 -0.26 -7.53 6.83
N SER A 18 0.94 -7.88 6.38
CA SER A 18 1.43 -9.26 6.26
C SER A 18 0.46 -10.12 5.41
N ALA A 19 0.14 -11.33 5.87
CA ALA A 19 -0.82 -12.23 5.21
C ALA A 19 -2.23 -11.61 5.04
N GLY A 20 -2.60 -10.61 5.85
CA GLY A 20 -3.86 -9.89 5.72
C GLY A 20 -3.99 -9.13 4.39
N VAL A 21 -2.88 -8.83 3.72
CA VAL A 21 -2.86 -8.19 2.39
C VAL A 21 -3.61 -9.04 1.35
N VAL A 22 -3.53 -10.38 1.44
CA VAL A 22 -4.25 -11.29 0.51
C VAL A 22 -5.76 -11.08 0.59
N ALA A 23 -6.29 -11.00 1.82
CA ALA A 23 -7.71 -10.76 2.05
C ALA A 23 -8.12 -9.35 1.60
N ALA A 24 -7.28 -8.34 1.86
CA ALA A 24 -7.54 -6.96 1.47
C ALA A 24 -7.58 -6.75 -0.04
N VAL A 25 -6.66 -7.35 -0.80
CA VAL A 25 -6.67 -7.33 -2.27
C VAL A 25 -7.98 -7.93 -2.78
N THR A 26 -8.33 -9.11 -2.28
CA THR A 26 -9.57 -9.81 -2.67
C THR A 26 -10.81 -8.97 -2.36
N ALA A 27 -10.86 -8.37 -1.16
CA ALA A 27 -11.97 -7.54 -0.73
C ALA A 27 -12.10 -6.25 -1.56
N ALA A 28 -10.99 -5.58 -1.85
CA ALA A 28 -10.97 -4.35 -2.66
C ALA A 28 -11.43 -4.61 -4.10
N MET A 29 -10.95 -5.69 -4.72
CA MET A 29 -11.40 -6.11 -6.05
C MET A 29 -12.90 -6.44 -6.07
N GLN A 30 -13.38 -7.18 -5.06
CA GLN A 30 -14.80 -7.52 -4.96
C GLN A 30 -15.67 -6.29 -4.73
N TRP A 31 -15.19 -5.30 -3.96
CA TRP A 31 -15.89 -4.03 -3.76
C TRP A 31 -16.04 -3.24 -5.07
N GLN A 32 -14.98 -3.12 -5.86
CA GLN A 32 -15.06 -2.49 -7.18
C GLN A 32 -16.04 -3.21 -8.11
N ARG A 33 -15.99 -4.55 -8.16
CA ARG A 33 -16.93 -5.35 -8.98
C ARG A 33 -18.39 -5.12 -8.62
N GLN A 34 -18.67 -4.77 -7.37
CA GLN A 34 -20.02 -4.44 -6.89
C GLN A 34 -20.40 -2.97 -7.13
N GLY A 35 -19.58 -2.19 -7.85
CA GLY A 35 -19.79 -0.77 -8.12
C GLY A 35 -19.36 0.17 -6.99
N GLY A 36 -18.60 -0.33 -6.01
CA GLY A 36 -17.98 0.49 -4.98
C GLY A 36 -16.72 1.19 -5.49
N LYS A 37 -16.35 2.32 -4.88
CA LYS A 37 -15.13 3.07 -5.25
C LYS A 37 -13.98 2.80 -4.28
N ILE A 38 -12.79 2.59 -4.83
CA ILE A 38 -11.54 2.43 -4.09
C ILE A 38 -10.62 3.61 -4.41
N LYS A 39 -10.19 4.36 -3.39
CA LYS A 39 -9.13 5.37 -3.51
C LYS A 39 -7.75 4.73 -3.56
N GLY A 40 -7.54 3.65 -2.81
CA GLY A 40 -6.34 2.84 -2.93
C GLY A 40 -6.25 1.68 -1.94
N LEU A 41 -5.20 0.88 -2.08
CA LEU A 41 -4.82 -0.17 -1.15
C LEU A 41 -3.38 0.05 -0.69
N ILE A 42 -3.17 0.09 0.62
CA ILE A 42 -1.86 0.23 1.25
C ILE A 42 -1.48 -1.13 1.86
N ALA A 43 -0.50 -1.78 1.25
CA ALA A 43 -0.02 -3.10 1.64
C ALA A 43 1.26 -2.98 2.47
N PHE A 44 1.11 -3.11 3.79
CA PHE A 44 2.24 -3.21 4.70
C PHE A 44 2.79 -4.63 4.70
N ASP A 45 4.01 -4.76 4.22
CA ASP A 45 4.85 -5.95 4.31
C ASP A 45 4.19 -7.26 3.87
N GLY A 46 3.41 -7.19 2.80
CA GLY A 46 2.85 -8.36 2.12
C GLY A 46 3.86 -9.04 1.20
N TRP A 47 4.98 -9.52 1.74
CA TRP A 47 6.02 -10.20 0.96
C TRP A 47 5.45 -11.35 0.14
N GLY A 48 5.76 -11.40 -1.16
CA GLY A 48 5.24 -12.44 -2.04
C GLY A 48 3.75 -12.34 -2.39
N VAL A 49 3.03 -11.30 -1.93
CA VAL A 49 1.61 -11.10 -2.25
C VAL A 49 1.44 -10.31 -3.54
N PRO A 50 0.73 -10.85 -4.55
CA PRO A 50 0.36 -10.10 -5.75
C PRO A 50 -0.58 -8.93 -5.44
N LEU A 51 -0.17 -7.74 -5.86
CA LEU A 51 -0.91 -6.49 -5.67
C LEU A 51 -1.66 -6.14 -6.96
N LEU A 52 -2.73 -6.89 -7.21
CA LEU A 52 -3.56 -6.80 -8.42
C LEU A 52 -4.79 -5.89 -8.20
N GLY A 53 -5.19 -5.15 -9.24
CA GLY A 53 -6.43 -4.37 -9.24
C GLY A 53 -6.36 -3.11 -10.11
N ASP A 54 -7.52 -2.63 -10.55
CA ASP A 54 -7.66 -1.39 -11.32
C ASP A 54 -7.86 -0.17 -10.39
N PHE A 55 -6.98 -0.06 -9.40
CA PHE A 55 -6.95 1.03 -8.42
C PHE A 55 -5.52 1.28 -7.93
N PRO A 56 -5.22 2.46 -7.35
CA PRO A 56 -3.90 2.71 -6.79
C PRO A 56 -3.53 1.70 -5.71
N VAL A 57 -2.32 1.13 -5.81
CA VAL A 57 -1.75 0.27 -4.79
C VAL A 57 -0.41 0.83 -4.35
N TYR A 58 -0.15 0.77 -3.04
CA TYR A 58 1.05 1.28 -2.40
C TYR A 58 1.69 0.15 -1.59
N ARG A 59 2.85 -0.33 -2.02
CA ARG A 59 3.64 -1.29 -1.26
C ARG A 59 4.53 -0.58 -0.25
N ILE A 60 4.51 -1.05 0.99
CA ILE A 60 5.41 -0.63 2.06
C ILE A 60 6.13 -1.88 2.55
N SER A 61 7.46 -1.88 2.58
CA SER A 61 8.27 -3.02 3.00
C SER A 61 9.16 -2.66 4.19
N HIS A 62 9.44 -3.62 5.07
CA HIS A 62 10.29 -3.42 6.25
C HIS A 62 11.79 -3.37 5.93
N ASP A 63 12.17 -3.73 4.69
CA ASP A 63 13.52 -3.61 4.17
C ASP A 63 13.54 -3.54 2.64
N GLU A 64 14.71 -3.29 2.08
CA GLU A 64 14.97 -3.22 0.64
C GLU A 64 14.80 -4.59 -0.06
N PHE A 65 15.23 -5.68 0.58
CA PHE A 65 15.23 -7.02 -0.01
C PHE A 65 13.80 -7.52 -0.27
N THR A 66 12.94 -7.44 0.74
CA THR A 66 11.52 -7.78 0.70
C THR A 66 10.81 -6.95 -0.36
N HIS A 67 11.18 -5.67 -0.48
CA HIS A 67 10.63 -4.75 -1.45
C HIS A 67 10.89 -5.19 -2.89
N TYR A 68 12.16 -5.33 -3.27
CA TYR A 68 12.55 -5.64 -4.64
C TYR A 68 12.28 -7.09 -5.04
N SER A 69 12.44 -8.04 -4.12
CA SER A 69 12.09 -9.45 -4.39
C SER A 69 10.60 -9.63 -4.71
N SER A 70 9.74 -8.75 -4.20
CA SER A 70 8.32 -8.76 -4.52
C SER A 70 7.95 -7.87 -5.71
N ALA A 71 8.87 -7.07 -6.27
CA ALA A 71 8.52 -5.96 -7.18
C ALA A 71 7.75 -6.44 -8.44
N ILE A 72 8.11 -7.61 -8.95
CA ILE A 72 7.44 -8.27 -10.09
C ILE A 72 5.95 -8.57 -9.82
N LEU A 73 5.55 -8.66 -8.55
CA LEU A 73 4.18 -8.91 -8.10
C LEU A 73 3.36 -7.62 -7.93
N GLY A 74 3.90 -6.48 -8.37
CA GLY A 74 3.25 -5.17 -8.35
C GLY A 74 3.76 -4.29 -7.22
N THR A 75 4.38 -3.16 -7.57
CA THR A 75 4.81 -2.12 -6.61
C THR A 75 3.87 -0.91 -6.59
N GLY A 76 3.18 -0.65 -7.70
CA GLY A 76 2.44 0.59 -7.92
C GLY A 76 3.36 1.75 -8.36
N LYS A 77 2.78 2.93 -8.55
CA LYS A 77 3.53 4.15 -8.93
C LYS A 77 4.33 4.73 -7.76
N LEU A 78 3.82 4.58 -6.54
CA LEU A 78 4.47 5.03 -5.32
C LEU A 78 4.59 3.84 -4.39
N SER A 79 5.77 3.65 -3.82
CA SER A 79 6.02 2.58 -2.85
C SER A 79 7.13 3.00 -1.88
N PHE A 80 7.29 2.25 -0.79
CA PHE A 80 8.23 2.56 0.27
C PHE A 80 8.95 1.30 0.73
N TYR A 81 10.22 1.44 1.10
CA TYR A 81 10.91 0.46 1.92
C TYR A 81 11.68 1.14 3.05
N ALA A 82 11.71 0.50 4.22
CA ALA A 82 12.46 1.01 5.34
C ALA A 82 13.97 0.84 5.13
N ASP A 83 14.70 1.88 5.51
CA ASP A 83 16.15 1.92 5.59
C ASP A 83 16.51 2.88 6.73
N PRO A 84 17.18 2.43 7.81
CA PRO A 84 17.60 1.04 8.05
C PRO A 84 16.40 0.08 8.12
N ALA A 85 16.65 -1.20 7.84
CA ALA A 85 15.66 -2.26 7.98
C ALA A 85 15.10 -2.28 9.41
N VAL A 86 13.80 -2.55 9.54
CA VAL A 86 13.10 -2.68 10.82
C VAL A 86 12.46 -4.06 10.94
N ASP A 87 12.14 -4.50 12.15
CA ASP A 87 11.42 -5.76 12.30
C ASP A 87 10.04 -5.69 11.63
N HIS A 88 9.62 -6.81 11.02
CA HIS A 88 8.32 -6.97 10.35
C HIS A 88 7.16 -6.35 11.15
N LEU A 89 7.11 -6.60 12.46
CA LEU A 89 6.05 -6.12 13.34
C LEU A 89 6.19 -4.64 13.70
N ASP A 90 7.41 -4.10 13.74
CA ASP A 90 7.66 -2.70 14.10
C ASP A 90 7.23 -1.76 12.99
N LEU A 91 7.31 -2.20 11.73
CA LEU A 91 6.74 -1.47 10.60
C LEU A 91 5.25 -1.14 10.80
N TRP A 92 4.49 -2.09 11.39
CA TRP A 92 3.06 -1.93 11.66
C TRP A 92 2.77 -1.24 12.99
N ARG A 93 3.49 -1.61 14.06
CA ARG A 93 3.25 -1.11 15.42
C ARG A 93 3.75 0.32 15.64
N SER A 94 4.85 0.68 14.99
CA SER A 94 5.57 1.92 15.23
C SER A 94 5.94 2.64 13.92
N PRO A 95 4.99 2.89 12.99
CA PRO A 95 5.30 3.51 11.71
C PRO A 95 5.91 4.92 11.83
N HIS A 96 5.63 5.61 12.93
CA HIS A 96 6.20 6.93 13.26
C HIS A 96 7.70 6.92 13.56
N GLN A 97 8.29 5.74 13.80
CA GLN A 97 9.72 5.57 14.05
C GLN A 97 10.49 5.12 12.80
N VAL A 98 9.78 4.82 11.70
CA VAL A 98 10.37 4.23 10.51
C VAL A 98 10.85 5.32 9.54
N GLN A 99 12.13 5.22 9.15
CA GLN A 99 12.73 5.98 8.06
C GLN A 99 12.95 5.08 6.86
N GLY A 100 13.02 5.65 5.66
CA GLY A 100 13.28 4.86 4.47
C GLY A 100 13.21 5.67 3.18
N TRP A 101 12.90 4.97 2.10
CA TRP A 101 12.92 5.52 0.75
C TRP A 101 11.55 5.43 0.10
N LEU A 102 11.06 6.56 -0.39
CA LEU A 102 9.97 6.62 -1.36
C LEU A 102 10.56 6.25 -2.73
N CYS A 103 9.95 5.27 -3.36
CA CYS A 103 10.17 4.89 -4.75
C CYS A 103 9.00 5.38 -5.61
N GLU A 104 9.26 6.38 -6.45
CA GLU A 104 8.31 6.85 -7.45
C GLU A 104 8.67 6.27 -8.83
N THR A 105 7.83 5.35 -9.31
CA THR A 105 8.03 4.66 -10.58
C THR A 105 7.14 5.27 -11.67
N THR A 106 7.79 5.76 -12.72
CA THR A 106 7.18 6.17 -13.99
C THR A 106 7.42 5.07 -15.04
N THR A 107 6.88 5.23 -16.25
CA THR A 107 7.04 4.25 -17.34
C THR A 107 8.51 3.89 -17.61
N ASP A 108 9.42 4.86 -17.45
CA ASP A 108 10.81 4.70 -17.89
C ASP A 108 11.84 4.76 -16.75
N LYS A 109 11.45 5.27 -15.58
CA LYS A 109 12.40 5.60 -14.49
C LYS A 109 11.78 5.43 -13.11
N THR A 110 12.63 5.05 -12.16
CA THR A 110 12.33 5.10 -10.72
C THR A 110 13.14 6.19 -10.05
N PHE A 111 12.47 7.05 -9.29
CA PHE A 111 13.09 8.09 -8.48
C PHE A 111 13.04 7.70 -7.01
N LEU A 112 14.16 7.87 -6.30
CA LEU A 112 14.27 7.61 -4.87
C LEU A 112 14.37 8.93 -4.10
N SER A 113 13.61 9.05 -3.02
CA SER A 113 13.74 10.16 -2.07
C SER A 113 13.65 9.65 -0.64
N ARG A 114 14.49 10.20 0.25
CA ARG A 114 14.49 9.83 1.66
C ARG A 114 13.36 10.54 2.39
N LEU A 115 12.60 9.81 3.19
CA LEU A 115 11.51 10.32 4.04
C LEU A 115 11.15 9.31 5.13
N SER A 116 10.40 9.77 6.12
CA SER A 116 9.76 8.91 7.11
C SER A 116 8.54 8.18 6.53
N LEU A 117 8.20 7.04 7.11
CA LEU A 117 6.97 6.33 6.72
C LEU A 117 5.72 7.18 6.97
N MET A 118 5.72 8.06 7.96
CA MET A 118 4.59 8.98 8.20
C MET A 118 4.44 10.02 7.08
N GLU A 119 5.55 10.55 6.56
CA GLU A 119 5.50 11.45 5.40
C GLU A 119 5.03 10.72 4.14
N PHE A 120 5.41 9.46 3.96
CA PHE A 120 4.88 8.62 2.89
C PHE A 120 3.37 8.41 3.04
N LEU A 121 2.89 8.04 4.23
CA LEU A 121 1.47 7.85 4.50
C LEU A 121 0.65 9.13 4.28
N GLY A 122 1.19 10.29 4.67
CA GLY A 122 0.57 11.59 4.41
C GLY A 122 0.41 11.92 2.93
N LYS A 123 1.18 11.30 2.03
CA LYS A 123 1.03 11.45 0.57
C LYS A 123 -0.04 10.55 -0.04
N VAL A 124 -0.34 9.40 0.58
CA VAL A 124 -1.19 8.37 -0.01
C VAL A 124 -2.57 8.23 0.65
N LEU A 125 -2.75 8.77 1.87
CA LEU A 125 -4.02 8.80 2.60
C LEU A 125 -4.96 9.93 2.14
#